data_AF-A0A523IIQ5-F1
#
_entry.id   AF-A0A523IIQ5-F1
#
_cell.length_a   1.000
_cell.length_b   1.000
_cell.length_c   1.000
_cell.angle_alpha   90.00
_cell.angle_beta   90.00
_cell.angle_gamma   90.00
#
_symmetry.space_group_name_H-M   'P 1'
#
loop_
_entity.id
_entity.type
_entity.pdbx_description
1 polymer ?
#
loop_
_entity_poly.entity_id
_entity_poly.type
_entity_poly.pdbx_seq_one_letter_code
_entity_poly.pdbx_strand_id
1 'polypeptide(L)'
;MLLNLTELSSEPLYEQISRQVAEKITMDELAAGSVLLPANTLAREQRVSVNTVKRAYDQLEKHGFVEAKPESGYYISELTTEEKQNLARRKMLNNELLFNELNMARKIQKDLLPKVLPDNEKIQMAAYWQPCHFVGGDFYDYIQLDDRRFGLVIADACGKGLPAAMLSSQIQAMLKSELNNATEFIPPCRI
;
A
#
# COMPACT_ATOMS: atom_id res chain seq x y z
N MET A 1 -26.02 -9.55 1.80
CA MET A 1 -24.87 -9.46 0.84
C MET A 1 -23.60 -9.76 1.61
N LEU A 2 -22.66 -10.58 1.11
CA LEU A 2 -21.41 -10.85 1.82
C LEU A 2 -20.30 -9.92 1.31
N LEU A 3 -19.67 -9.15 2.21
CA LEU A 3 -18.51 -8.31 1.95
C LEU A 3 -17.36 -8.74 2.86
N ASN A 4 -16.13 -8.67 2.36
CA ASN A 4 -14.93 -8.96 3.14
C ASN A 4 -14.30 -7.63 3.59
N LEU A 5 -14.67 -7.17 4.79
CA LEU A 5 -14.24 -5.89 5.34
C LEU A 5 -13.17 -6.09 6.41
N THR A 6 -12.13 -5.25 6.40
CA THR A 6 -11.05 -5.31 7.38
C THR A 6 -10.59 -3.92 7.82
N GLU A 7 -10.53 -3.70 9.13
CA GLU A 7 -9.96 -2.48 9.71
C GLU A 7 -8.43 -2.44 9.66
N LEU A 8 -7.80 -3.56 9.29
CA LEU A 8 -6.34 -3.69 9.18
C LEU A 8 -5.80 -3.21 7.82
N SER A 9 -6.70 -2.88 6.88
CA SER A 9 -6.34 -2.30 5.58
C SER A 9 -6.09 -0.80 5.70
N SER A 10 -5.22 -0.28 4.84
CA SER A 10 -5.04 1.16 4.64
C SER A 10 -6.22 1.82 3.92
N GLU A 11 -7.08 1.03 3.26
CA GLU A 11 -8.31 1.49 2.61
C GLU A 11 -9.42 1.71 3.66
N PRO A 12 -10.05 2.89 3.76
CA PRO A 12 -11.18 3.12 4.67
C PRO A 12 -12.35 2.16 4.41
N LEU A 13 -13.11 1.80 5.47
CA LEU A 13 -14.23 0.85 5.36
C LEU A 13 -15.30 1.25 4.32
N TYR A 14 -15.59 2.55 4.15
CA TYR A 14 -16.59 2.98 3.16
C TYR A 14 -16.09 2.75 1.72
N GLU A 15 -14.78 2.90 1.46
CA GLU A 15 -14.17 2.61 0.15
C GLU A 15 -14.19 1.12 -0.12
N GLN A 16 -13.86 0.30 0.88
CA GLN A 16 -13.94 -1.16 0.77
C GLN A 16 -15.35 -1.63 0.40
N ILE A 17 -16.39 -1.06 1.04
CA ILE A 17 -17.80 -1.35 0.73
C ILE A 17 -18.13 -0.91 -0.69
N SER A 18 -17.83 0.34 -1.04
CA SER A 18 -18.11 0.90 -2.37
C SER A 18 -17.47 0.06 -3.47
N ARG A 19 -16.18 -0.28 -3.32
CA ARG A 19 -15.42 -1.10 -4.27
C ARG A 19 -16.02 -2.49 -4.47
N GLN A 20 -16.36 -3.18 -3.38
CA GLN A 20 -16.90 -4.55 -3.47
C GLN A 20 -18.32 -4.58 -4.01
N VAL A 21 -19.17 -3.60 -3.67
CA VAL A 21 -20.51 -3.49 -4.26
C VAL A 21 -20.40 -3.19 -5.76
N ALA A 22 -19.53 -2.25 -6.15
CA ALA A 22 -19.26 -1.95 -7.56
C ALA A 22 -18.75 -3.17 -8.35
N GLU A 23 -17.87 -3.99 -7.75
CA GLU A 23 -17.39 -5.25 -8.35
C GLU A 23 -18.54 -6.22 -8.60
N LYS A 24 -19.44 -6.40 -7.62
CA LYS A 24 -20.62 -7.26 -7.76
C LYS A 24 -21.61 -6.78 -8.82
N ILE A 25 -21.80 -5.46 -8.95
CA ILE A 25 -22.59 -4.85 -10.03
C ILE A 25 -21.94 -5.10 -11.39
N THR A 26 -20.61 -4.93 -11.47
CA THR A 26 -19.86 -5.11 -12.72
C THR A 26 -19.84 -6.57 -13.18
N MET A 27 -19.82 -7.52 -12.22
CA MET A 27 -19.86 -8.96 -12.46
C MET A 27 -21.29 -9.52 -12.68
N ASP A 28 -22.31 -8.67 -12.74
CA ASP A 28 -23.73 -9.05 -12.85
C ASP A 28 -24.23 -9.97 -11.72
N GLU A 29 -23.56 -9.98 -10.56
CA GLU A 29 -24.08 -10.63 -9.34
C GLU A 29 -25.26 -9.84 -8.75
N LEU A 30 -25.31 -8.55 -9.03
CA LEU A 30 -26.41 -7.65 -8.65
C LEU A 30 -27.04 -7.09 -9.93
N ALA A 31 -28.29 -7.49 -10.19
CA ALA A 31 -28.98 -7.17 -11.44
C ALA A 31 -29.26 -5.67 -11.58
N ALA A 32 -29.03 -5.14 -12.78
CA ALA A 32 -29.41 -3.78 -13.13
C ALA A 32 -30.91 -3.54 -12.91
N GLY A 33 -31.27 -2.33 -12.48
CA GLY A 33 -32.64 -1.96 -12.14
C GLY A 33 -33.15 -2.53 -10.80
N SER A 34 -32.41 -3.42 -10.14
CA SER A 34 -32.79 -3.94 -8.82
C SER A 34 -32.46 -2.95 -7.69
N VAL A 35 -33.18 -3.09 -6.58
CA VAL A 35 -32.97 -2.29 -5.37
C VAL A 35 -31.71 -2.75 -4.66
N LEU A 36 -30.77 -1.84 -4.44
CA LEU A 36 -29.62 -2.08 -3.57
C LEU A 36 -30.08 -2.19 -2.12
N LEU A 37 -29.41 -3.04 -1.34
CA LEU A 37 -29.74 -3.27 0.06
C LEU A 37 -29.86 -1.96 0.85
N PRO A 38 -30.88 -1.73 1.68
CA PRO A 38 -30.98 -0.48 2.45
C PRO A 38 -29.75 -0.27 3.34
N ALA A 39 -29.30 0.99 3.50
CA ALA A 39 -28.07 1.30 4.23
C ALA A 39 -28.07 0.74 5.67
N ASN A 40 -29.22 0.81 6.36
CA ASN A 40 -29.38 0.26 7.71
C ASN A 40 -29.25 -1.27 7.75
N THR A 41 -29.76 -1.96 6.72
CA THR A 41 -29.69 -3.41 6.61
C THR A 41 -28.26 -3.85 6.35
N LEU A 42 -27.57 -3.22 5.39
CA LEU A 42 -26.18 -3.53 5.08
C LEU A 42 -25.26 -3.22 6.29
N ALA A 43 -25.49 -2.09 6.97
CA ALA A 43 -24.73 -1.73 8.17
C ALA A 43 -24.83 -2.80 9.26
N ARG A 44 -26.04 -3.32 9.49
CA ARG A 44 -26.29 -4.40 10.46
C ARG A 44 -25.66 -5.72 10.04
N GLU A 45 -25.78 -6.11 8.76
CA GLU A 45 -25.18 -7.35 8.24
C GLU A 45 -23.65 -7.33 8.34
N GLN A 46 -23.03 -6.19 8.02
CA GLN A 46 -21.58 -6.03 8.00
C GLN A 46 -20.97 -5.57 9.34
N ARG A 47 -21.82 -5.30 10.35
CA ARG A 47 -21.42 -4.77 11.66
C ARG A 47 -20.60 -3.47 11.59
N VAL A 48 -21.00 -2.56 10.69
CA VAL A 48 -20.37 -1.24 10.52
C VAL A 48 -21.36 -0.11 10.82
N SER A 49 -20.86 1.12 10.98
CA SER A 49 -21.72 2.30 11.15
C SER A 49 -22.57 2.56 9.90
N VAL A 50 -23.84 2.94 10.11
CA VAL A 50 -24.75 3.37 9.03
C VAL A 50 -24.14 4.51 8.21
N ASN A 51 -23.38 5.42 8.85
CA ASN A 51 -22.72 6.53 8.15
C ASN A 51 -21.63 6.05 7.20
N THR A 52 -20.92 4.97 7.53
CA THR A 52 -19.92 4.34 6.66
C THR A 52 -20.60 3.78 5.40
N VAL A 53 -21.75 3.14 5.55
CA VAL A 53 -22.53 2.63 4.41
C VAL A 53 -23.12 3.75 3.57
N LYS A 54 -23.68 4.80 4.20
CA LYS A 54 -24.19 5.96 3.47
C LYS A 54 -23.11 6.61 2.62
N ARG A 55 -21.92 6.85 3.19
CA ARG A 55 -20.76 7.34 2.42
C ARG A 55 -20.38 6.43 1.26
N ALA A 56 -20.43 5.12 1.45
CA ALA A 56 -20.16 4.17 0.38
C ALA A 56 -21.21 4.26 -0.76
N TYR A 57 -22.48 4.46 -0.40
CA TYR A 57 -23.58 4.59 -1.36
C TYR A 57 -23.53 5.92 -2.11
N ASP A 58 -23.24 7.03 -1.41
CA ASP A 58 -22.99 8.34 -2.03
C ASP A 58 -21.85 8.25 -3.04
N GLN A 59 -20.82 7.45 -2.73
CA GLN A 59 -19.71 7.21 -3.66
C GLN A 59 -20.12 6.35 -4.85
N LEU A 60 -20.91 5.30 -4.65
CA LEU A 60 -21.46 4.50 -5.76
C LEU A 60 -22.34 5.36 -6.69
N GLU A 61 -23.15 6.24 -6.11
CA GLU A 61 -24.02 7.16 -6.85
C GLU A 61 -23.21 8.16 -7.67
N LYS A 62 -22.19 8.78 -7.05
CA LYS A 62 -21.26 9.69 -7.74
C LYS A 62 -20.55 9.05 -8.93
N HIS A 63 -20.30 7.73 -8.88
CA HIS A 63 -19.66 6.98 -9.96
C HIS A 63 -20.66 6.32 -10.93
N GLY A 64 -21.96 6.56 -10.76
CA GLY A 64 -23.00 6.06 -11.66
C GLY A 64 -23.30 4.56 -11.55
N PHE A 65 -22.92 3.91 -10.44
CA PHE A 65 -23.31 2.51 -10.20
C PHE A 65 -24.72 2.37 -9.65
N VAL A 66 -25.19 3.41 -8.95
CA VAL A 66 -26.52 3.46 -8.38
C VAL A 66 -27.16 4.83 -8.55
N GLU A 67 -28.48 4.88 -8.48
CA GLU A 67 -29.27 6.11 -8.47
C GLU A 67 -30.19 6.12 -7.25
N ALA A 68 -30.22 7.23 -6.52
CA ALA A 68 -31.20 7.42 -5.45
C ALA A 68 -32.59 7.71 -6.04
N LYS A 69 -33.60 6.91 -5.65
CA LYS A 69 -35.01 7.18 -5.95
C LYS A 69 -35.75 7.63 -4.68
N PRO A 70 -36.54 8.73 -4.74
CA PRO A 70 -37.11 9.39 -3.55
C PRO A 70 -37.90 8.50 -2.59
N GLU A 71 -38.52 7.41 -3.08
CA GLU A 71 -39.45 6.60 -2.30
C GLU A 71 -39.00 5.16 -2.05
N SER A 72 -37.84 4.74 -2.56
CA SER A 72 -37.48 3.31 -2.56
C SER A 72 -35.99 2.99 -2.42
N GLY A 73 -35.16 3.98 -2.11
CA GLY A 73 -33.74 3.79 -1.81
C GLY A 73 -32.84 3.87 -3.05
N TYR A 74 -31.71 3.16 -3.03
CA TYR A 74 -30.73 3.16 -4.11
C TYR A 74 -31.02 2.03 -5.08
N TYR A 75 -31.01 2.32 -6.38
CA TYR A 75 -31.22 1.35 -7.45
C TYR A 75 -29.96 1.18 -8.27
N ILE A 76 -29.68 -0.02 -8.74
CA ILE A 76 -28.50 -0.28 -9.57
C ILE A 76 -28.75 0.28 -10.97
N SER A 77 -27.86 1.15 -11.43
CA SER A 77 -27.96 1.79 -12.74
C SER A 77 -27.84 0.75 -13.85
N GLU A 78 -28.57 0.96 -14.96
CA GLU A 78 -28.36 0.20 -16.19
C GLU A 78 -27.06 0.65 -16.86
N LEU A 79 -25.92 0.19 -16.33
CA LEU A 79 -24.62 0.36 -16.98
C LEU A 79 -24.62 -0.45 -18.28
N THR A 80 -24.41 0.24 -19.40
CA THR A 80 -24.22 -0.41 -20.69
C THR A 80 -22.99 -1.33 -20.64
N THR A 81 -22.97 -2.35 -21.50
CA THR A 81 -21.78 -3.22 -21.64
C THR A 81 -20.52 -2.42 -21.91
N GLU A 82 -20.64 -1.31 -22.66
CA GLU A 82 -19.54 -0.40 -22.98
C GLU A 82 -19.03 0.36 -21.74
N GLU A 83 -19.92 0.87 -20.88
CA GLU A 83 -19.52 1.55 -19.64
C GLU A 83 -18.84 0.59 -18.65
N LYS A 84 -19.36 -0.64 -18.51
CA LYS A 84 -18.72 -1.68 -17.70
C LYS A 84 -17.30 -1.99 -18.20
N GLN A 85 -17.14 -2.14 -19.52
CA GLN A 85 -15.83 -2.38 -20.14
C GLN A 85 -14.87 -1.20 -19.95
N ASN A 86 -15.36 0.03 -20.11
CA ASN A 86 -14.56 1.25 -19.93
C ASN A 86 -14.08 1.41 -18.48
N LEU A 87 -14.95 1.14 -17.51
CA LEU A 87 -14.59 1.16 -16.10
C LEU A 87 -13.57 0.08 -15.74
N ALA A 88 -13.79 -1.16 -16.19
CA ALA A 88 -12.85 -2.26 -15.99
C ALA A 88 -11.48 -1.92 -16.59
N ARG A 89 -11.47 -1.36 -17.81
CA ARG A 89 -10.26 -0.90 -18.49
C ARG A 89 -9.53 0.21 -17.72
N ARG A 90 -10.27 1.21 -17.20
CA ARG A 90 -9.69 2.28 -16.38
C ARG A 90 -9.07 1.73 -15.10
N LYS A 91 -9.74 0.80 -14.42
CA LYS A 91 -9.24 0.15 -13.20
C LYS A 91 -7.98 -0.66 -13.49
N MET A 92 -7.97 -1.43 -14.59
CA MET A 92 -6.78 -2.17 -15.04
C MET A 92 -5.60 -1.23 -15.29
N LEU A 93 -5.83 -0.15 -16.05
CA LEU A 93 -4.79 0.83 -16.34
C LEU A 93 -4.25 1.50 -15.07
N ASN A 94 -5.13 1.89 -14.15
CA ASN A 94 -4.72 2.52 -12.90
C ASN A 94 -3.92 1.57 -12.00
N ASN A 95 -4.33 0.30 -11.92
CA ASN A 95 -3.57 -0.72 -11.19
C ASN A 95 -2.20 -0.97 -11.81
N GLU A 96 -2.10 -0.99 -13.14
CA GLU A 96 -0.83 -1.15 -13.85
C GLU A 96 0.11 0.02 -13.58
N LEU A 97 -0.39 1.26 -13.63
CA LEU A 97 0.38 2.46 -13.28
C LEU A 97 0.88 2.41 -11.84
N LEU A 98 0.00 2.11 -10.89
CA LEU A 98 0.37 1.99 -9.48
C LEU A 98 1.42 0.89 -9.26
N PHE A 99 1.28 -0.24 -9.93
CA PHE A 99 2.24 -1.34 -9.85
C PHE A 99 3.62 -0.92 -10.39
N ASN A 100 3.65 -0.16 -11.49
CA ASN A 100 4.88 0.39 -12.05
C ASN A 100 5.57 1.38 -11.09
N GLU A 101 4.81 2.28 -10.45
CA GLU A 101 5.35 3.20 -9.45
C GLU A 101 5.94 2.47 -8.24
N LEU A 102 5.24 1.44 -7.74
CA LEU A 102 5.71 0.62 -6.62
C LEU A 102 6.97 -0.19 -6.98
N ASN A 103 7.06 -0.71 -8.21
CA ASN A 103 8.27 -1.38 -8.70
C ASN A 103 9.46 -0.42 -8.80
N MET A 104 9.21 0.83 -9.22
CA MET A 104 10.25 1.86 -9.24
C MET A 104 10.75 2.16 -7.82
N ALA A 105 9.84 2.32 -6.85
CA ALA A 105 10.20 2.53 -5.45
C ALA A 105 11.03 1.37 -4.88
N ARG A 106 10.64 0.11 -5.17
CA ARG A 106 11.42 -1.08 -4.79
C ARG A 106 12.81 -1.07 -5.41
N LYS A 107 12.91 -0.70 -6.68
CA LYS A 107 14.21 -0.59 -7.37
C LYS A 107 15.11 0.44 -6.69
N ILE A 108 14.57 1.61 -6.36
CA ILE A 108 15.31 2.67 -5.65
C ILE A 108 15.84 2.15 -4.30
N GLN A 109 15.00 1.51 -3.48
CA GLN A 109 15.46 0.94 -2.20
C GLN A 109 16.56 -0.11 -2.40
N LYS A 110 16.38 -1.01 -3.37
CA LYS A 110 17.38 -2.03 -3.68
C LYS A 110 18.70 -1.41 -4.16
N ASP A 111 18.64 -0.31 -4.90
CA ASP A 111 19.82 0.42 -5.36
C ASP A 111 20.54 1.18 -4.22
N LEU A 112 19.84 1.52 -3.14
CA LEU A 112 20.44 2.11 -1.93
C LEU A 112 21.20 1.09 -1.08
N LEU A 113 20.84 -0.20 -1.15
CA LEU A 113 21.54 -1.26 -0.43
C LEU A 113 22.97 -1.47 -0.96
N PRO A 114 23.91 -1.92 -0.10
CA PRO A 114 25.25 -2.30 -0.52
C PRO A 114 25.24 -3.34 -1.65
N LYS A 115 25.87 -3.00 -2.78
CA LYS A 115 26.01 -3.89 -3.94
C LYS A 115 27.19 -4.84 -3.82
N VAL A 116 28.20 -4.43 -3.07
CA VAL A 116 29.40 -5.22 -2.78
C VAL A 116 29.52 -5.33 -1.27
N LEU A 117 29.59 -6.56 -0.80
CA LEU A 117 29.87 -6.90 0.59
C LEU A 117 31.27 -7.49 0.66
N PRO A 118 31.98 -7.34 1.79
CA PRO A 118 33.30 -7.93 1.95
C PRO A 118 33.21 -9.45 1.91
N ASP A 119 34.03 -10.05 1.06
CA ASP A 119 34.25 -11.49 0.98
C ASP A 119 35.75 -11.75 0.86
N ASN A 120 36.41 -11.81 2.01
CA ASN A 120 37.85 -12.08 2.13
C ASN A 120 38.12 -13.01 3.32
N GLU A 121 39.37 -13.44 3.50
CA GLU A 121 39.76 -14.40 4.55
C GLU A 121 39.42 -13.94 5.98
N LYS A 122 39.32 -12.63 6.21
CA LYS A 122 39.05 -12.06 7.54
C LYS A 122 37.55 -11.89 7.79
N ILE A 123 36.79 -11.51 6.77
CA ILE A 123 35.38 -11.17 6.86
C ILE A 123 34.68 -11.64 5.59
N GLN A 124 33.63 -12.44 5.79
CA GLN A 124 32.70 -12.85 4.74
C GLN A 124 31.30 -12.38 5.13
N MET A 125 30.67 -11.60 4.26
CA MET A 125 29.33 -11.09 4.46
C MET A 125 28.43 -11.45 3.28
N ALA A 126 27.23 -11.93 3.61
CA ALA A 126 26.16 -12.12 2.66
C ALA A 126 24.90 -11.47 3.24
N ALA A 127 24.08 -10.90 2.37
CA ALA A 127 22.81 -10.31 2.77
C ALA A 127 21.72 -10.69 1.78
N TYR A 128 20.51 -10.86 2.31
CA TYR A 128 19.30 -11.05 1.53
C TYR A 128 18.22 -10.13 2.10
N TRP A 129 17.61 -9.35 1.21
CA TRP A 129 16.56 -8.40 1.58
C TRP A 129 15.30 -8.70 0.80
N GLN A 130 14.22 -8.97 1.53
CA GLN A 130 12.92 -9.28 0.97
C GLN A 130 11.83 -8.64 1.85
N PRO A 131 11.19 -7.55 1.39
CA PRO A 131 10.11 -6.94 2.13
C PRO A 131 8.85 -7.82 2.08
N CYS A 132 7.99 -7.68 3.09
CA CYS A 132 6.69 -8.34 3.18
C CYS A 132 5.62 -7.78 2.23
N HIS A 133 5.92 -6.68 1.53
CA HIS A 133 5.09 -6.05 0.49
C HIS A 133 5.97 -5.64 -0.71
N PHE A 134 5.60 -4.61 -1.46
CA PHE A 134 6.43 -4.07 -2.55
C PHE A 134 7.76 -3.49 -2.05
N VAL A 135 7.71 -2.76 -0.93
CA VAL A 135 8.82 -2.04 -0.28
C VAL A 135 8.78 -2.29 1.24
N GLY A 136 9.89 -2.05 1.93
CA GLY A 136 10.04 -2.34 3.35
C GLY A 136 10.71 -1.22 4.13
N GLY A 137 10.45 -1.17 5.43
CA GLY A 137 11.16 -0.28 6.37
C GLY A 137 12.56 -0.81 6.70
N ASP A 138 12.78 -2.11 6.59
CA ASP A 138 14.04 -2.71 6.98
C ASP A 138 15.12 -2.37 5.96
N PHE A 139 16.33 -2.07 6.44
CA PHE A 139 17.49 -1.91 5.58
C PHE A 139 18.76 -2.35 6.29
N TYR A 140 19.80 -2.57 5.50
CA TYR A 140 21.15 -2.80 6.01
C TYR A 140 22.15 -1.96 5.22
N ASP A 141 23.29 -1.71 5.84
CA ASP A 141 24.40 -1.00 5.21
C ASP A 141 25.76 -1.57 5.62
N TYR A 142 26.72 -1.46 4.72
CA TYR A 142 28.13 -1.81 4.94
C TYR A 142 28.97 -0.60 4.57
N ILE A 143 29.76 -0.12 5.53
CA ILE A 143 30.47 1.14 5.40
C ILE A 143 31.92 0.92 5.84
N GLN A 144 32.86 1.09 4.90
CA GLN A 144 34.28 1.08 5.23
C GLN A 144 34.62 2.39 5.96
N LEU A 145 35.15 2.30 7.17
CA LEU A 145 35.53 3.49 7.96
C LEU A 145 37.02 3.83 7.73
N ASP A 146 37.88 2.81 7.71
CA ASP A 146 39.29 2.87 7.30
C ASP A 146 39.80 1.45 6.99
N ASP A 147 41.09 1.26 6.71
CA ASP A 147 41.71 -0.04 6.37
C ASP A 147 41.48 -1.17 7.40
N ARG A 148 41.10 -0.84 8.63
CA ARG A 148 40.94 -1.79 9.75
C ARG A 148 39.56 -1.79 10.38
N ARG A 149 38.73 -0.79 10.10
CA ARG A 149 37.40 -0.62 10.71
C ARG A 149 36.31 -0.55 9.66
N PHE A 150 35.18 -1.17 9.97
CA PHE A 150 33.96 -1.09 9.19
C PHE A 150 32.77 -0.90 10.12
N GLY A 151 31.73 -0.26 9.60
CA GLY A 151 30.41 -0.18 10.20
C GLY A 151 29.47 -1.15 9.51
N LEU A 152 28.69 -1.89 10.30
CA LEU A 152 27.54 -2.65 9.84
C LEU A 152 26.29 -2.02 10.44
N VAL A 153 25.32 -1.72 9.58
CA VAL A 153 24.03 -1.15 9.98
C VAL A 153 22.97 -2.18 9.66
N ILE A 154 22.12 -2.47 10.64
CA ILE A 154 20.89 -3.25 10.45
C ILE A 154 19.81 -2.46 11.16
N ALA A 155 18.77 -2.08 10.42
CA ALA A 155 17.68 -1.28 10.94
C ALA A 155 16.35 -1.90 10.54
N ASP A 156 15.44 -1.94 11.51
CA ASP A 156 14.03 -2.29 11.35
C ASP A 156 13.23 -1.03 11.72
N ALA A 157 12.39 -0.57 10.80
CA ALA A 157 11.59 0.63 11.00
C ALA A 157 10.16 0.26 11.40
N CYS A 158 9.70 0.81 12.52
CA CYS A 158 8.31 0.65 12.98
C CYS A 158 7.31 1.12 11.90
N GLY A 159 6.52 0.19 11.38
CA GLY A 159 5.53 0.44 10.33
C GLY A 159 5.61 -0.59 9.21
N LYS A 160 4.91 -0.36 8.10
CA LYS A 160 4.96 -1.22 6.91
C LYS A 160 4.61 -0.43 5.64
N GLY A 161 5.08 -0.93 4.50
CA GLY A 161 4.79 -0.36 3.19
C GLY A 161 5.54 0.95 2.90
N LEU A 162 4.98 1.77 2.01
CA LEU A 162 5.67 2.93 1.41
C LEU A 162 6.10 4.02 2.42
N PRO A 163 5.29 4.41 3.43
CA PRO A 163 5.73 5.44 4.39
C PRO A 163 6.96 5.03 5.20
N ALA A 164 6.99 3.79 5.72
CA ALA A 164 8.14 3.27 6.46
C ALA A 164 9.38 3.18 5.56
N ALA A 165 9.19 2.67 4.34
CA ALA A 165 10.25 2.58 3.32
C ALA A 165 10.90 3.94 3.00
N MET A 166 10.10 5.00 2.88
CA MET A 166 10.59 6.35 2.63
C MET A 166 11.38 6.93 3.81
N LEU A 167 10.94 6.70 5.05
CA LEU A 167 11.67 7.14 6.24
C LEU A 167 13.03 6.43 6.36
N SER A 168 13.04 5.11 6.18
CA SER A 168 14.26 4.32 6.20
C SER A 168 15.26 4.73 5.13
N SER A 169 14.79 5.03 3.92
CA SER A 169 15.64 5.50 2.82
C SER A 169 16.26 6.87 3.14
N GLN A 170 15.51 7.77 3.79
CA GLN A 170 16.03 9.06 4.25
C GLN A 170 17.08 8.89 5.35
N ILE A 171 16.82 8.04 6.35
CA ILE A 171 17.78 7.74 7.42
C ILE A 171 19.07 7.17 6.83
N GLN A 172 18.95 6.22 5.90
CA GLN A 172 20.11 5.63 5.24
C GLN A 172 20.91 6.67 4.45
N ALA A 173 20.24 7.54 3.70
CA ALA A 173 20.90 8.62 2.94
C ALA A 173 21.62 9.62 3.87
N MET A 174 20.97 10.03 4.96
CA MET A 174 21.57 10.91 5.98
C MET A 174 22.79 10.24 6.62
N LEU A 175 22.68 8.97 7.00
CA LEU A 175 23.78 8.21 7.59
C LEU A 175 25.00 8.16 6.66
N LYS A 176 24.79 7.86 5.37
CA LYS A 176 25.87 7.87 4.37
C LYS A 176 26.49 9.27 4.20
N SER A 177 25.66 10.31 4.21
CA SER A 177 26.13 11.69 4.11
C SER A 177 27.02 12.08 5.28
N GLU A 178 26.59 11.81 6.51
CA GLU A 178 27.36 12.12 7.71
C GLU A 178 28.68 11.34 7.76
N LEU A 179 28.68 10.07 7.37
CA LEU A 179 29.87 9.24 7.38
C LEU A 179 30.88 9.65 6.29
N ASN A 180 30.43 10.14 5.14
CA ASN A 180 31.31 10.69 4.11
C ASN A 180 31.96 12.02 4.52
N ASN A 181 31.31 12.79 5.40
CA ASN A 181 31.80 14.08 5.90
C ASN A 181 32.60 13.94 7.20
N ALA A 182 32.53 12.80 7.87
CA ALA A 182 33.23 12.56 9.12
C ALA A 182 34.75 12.45 8.88
N THR A 183 35.50 13.36 9.49
CA THR A 183 36.97 13.34 9.47
C THR A 183 37.58 12.38 10.50
N GLU A 184 36.84 12.04 11.56
CA GLU A 184 37.34 11.20 12.64
C GLU A 184 36.21 10.39 13.31
N PHE A 185 36.40 9.06 13.40
CA PHE A 185 35.44 8.17 14.06
C PHE A 185 35.85 7.96 15.53
N ILE A 186 35.13 8.62 16.44
CA ILE A 186 35.38 8.55 17.89
C ILE A 186 34.81 7.23 18.43
N PRO A 187 35.64 6.32 18.98
CA PRO A 187 35.13 5.10 19.58
C PRO A 187 34.26 5.45 20.80
N PRO A 188 33.18 4.69 21.09
CA PRO A 188 32.44 4.87 22.33
C PRO A 188 33.44 4.75 23.49
N CYS A 189 33.44 5.74 24.39
CA CYS A 189 34.23 5.67 25.61
C CYS A 189 33.98 4.31 26.26
N ARG A 190 35.04 3.52 26.46
CA ARG A 190 34.95 2.26 27.22
C ARG A 190 34.38 2.61 28.60
N ILE A 191 33.13 2.24 28.85
CA ILE A 191 32.49 2.26 30.16
C ILE A 191 33.03 1.08 30.97
#